data_AF-A0A3M2DFF1-F1
#
_entry.id   AF-A0A3M2DFF1-F1
#
_cell.length_a   1.000
_cell.length_b   1.000
_cell.length_c   1.000
_cell.angle_alpha   90.00
_cell.angle_beta   90.00
_cell.angle_gamma   90.00
#
_symmetry.space_group_name_H-M   'P 1'
#
loop_
_entity.id
_entity.type
_entity.pdbx_description
1 polymer ?
#
loop_
_entity_poly.entity_id
_entity_poly.type
_entity_poly.pdbx_seq_one_letter_code
_entity_poly.pdbx_strand_id
1 'polypeptide(L)'
;MAEKRENSVLFSLRELQQIEEERITEEEEARRRAEEERIRAQMEAERRAREEEERRRREEEERRRREQEERERAEREERLRLEEAERRARIEAQAELERQRLQQEMEIKKAAAMRAKPKALIAIAAVLVVSVGGLGLYAWKKSAEHEVEKQRAAERLAQVEAEKRRLAEEKAKLEAEISQVQQELDDLSKALASAQTDAEREAIRRKQAAAKQRLDALRNKGKRGGRGTGKPRPEKKDTIERNCDPNDPLCGI
;
A
#
# COMPACT_ATOMS: atom_id res chain seq x y z
N MET A 1 2.80 -83.06 -54.50
CA MET A 1 2.76 -81.73 -55.17
C MET A 1 1.48 -80.94 -54.84
N ALA A 2 0.35 -81.60 -54.54
CA ALA A 2 -0.92 -80.93 -54.18
C ALA A 2 -0.91 -80.27 -52.79
N GLU A 3 -0.38 -80.94 -51.75
CA GLU A 3 -0.32 -80.37 -50.38
C GLU A 3 0.46 -79.05 -50.28
N LYS A 4 1.50 -78.84 -51.11
CA LYS A 4 2.24 -77.56 -51.16
C LYS A 4 1.41 -76.42 -51.76
N ARG A 5 0.47 -76.71 -52.69
CA ARG A 5 -0.41 -75.70 -53.29
C ARG A 5 -1.54 -75.33 -52.34
N GLU A 6 -2.09 -76.30 -51.63
CA GLU A 6 -3.13 -76.08 -50.61
C GLU A 6 -2.62 -75.21 -49.45
N ASN A 7 -1.37 -75.39 -49.01
CA ASN A 7 -0.74 -74.56 -47.98
C ASN A 7 -0.49 -73.10 -48.45
N SER A 8 -0.21 -72.88 -49.74
CA SER A 8 -0.03 -71.53 -50.31
C SER A 8 -1.35 -70.74 -50.48
N VAL A 9 -2.46 -71.44 -50.68
CA VAL A 9 -3.79 -70.81 -50.78
C VAL A 9 -4.30 -70.39 -49.40
N LEU A 10 -4.06 -71.20 -48.37
CA LEU A 10 -4.44 -70.85 -47.00
C LEU A 10 -3.58 -69.70 -46.44
N PHE A 11 -2.30 -69.62 -46.84
CA PHE A 11 -1.44 -68.49 -46.50
C PHE A 11 -1.92 -67.18 -47.12
N SER A 12 -2.24 -67.18 -48.42
CA SER A 12 -2.74 -65.99 -49.12
C SER A 12 -4.12 -65.52 -48.62
N LEU A 13 -5.00 -66.45 -48.22
CA LEU A 13 -6.28 -66.09 -47.57
C LEU A 13 -6.07 -65.46 -46.19
N ARG A 14 -5.13 -65.97 -45.39
CA ARG A 14 -4.81 -65.41 -44.08
C ARG A 14 -4.15 -64.03 -44.20
N GLU A 15 -3.29 -63.84 -45.18
CA GLU A 15 -2.65 -62.55 -45.48
C GLU A 15 -3.68 -61.50 -45.95
N LEU A 16 -4.65 -61.89 -46.79
CA LEU A 16 -5.76 -61.00 -47.16
C LEU A 16 -6.66 -60.65 -45.98
N GLN A 17 -6.93 -61.60 -45.06
CA GLN A 17 -7.66 -61.32 -43.82
C GLN A 17 -6.89 -60.33 -42.93
N GLN A 18 -5.57 -60.49 -42.80
CA GLN A 18 -4.73 -59.56 -42.04
C GLN A 18 -4.73 -58.16 -42.64
N ILE A 19 -4.65 -58.03 -43.97
CA ILE A 19 -4.70 -56.72 -44.64
C ILE A 19 -6.06 -56.04 -44.45
N GLU A 20 -7.16 -56.78 -44.49
CA GLU A 20 -8.50 -56.21 -44.25
C GLU A 20 -8.70 -55.83 -42.77
N GLU A 21 -8.20 -56.64 -41.82
CA GLU A 21 -8.18 -56.30 -40.39
C GLU A 21 -7.35 -55.03 -40.11
N GLU A 22 -6.15 -54.93 -40.69
CA GLU A 22 -5.32 -53.72 -40.61
C GLU A 22 -6.06 -52.50 -41.16
N ARG A 23 -6.67 -52.60 -42.34
CA ARG A 23 -7.41 -51.49 -42.94
C ARG A 23 -8.64 -51.07 -42.13
N ILE A 24 -9.38 -52.03 -41.56
CA ILE A 24 -10.52 -51.75 -40.69
C ILE A 24 -10.04 -51.04 -39.41
N THR A 25 -8.95 -51.50 -38.80
CA THR A 25 -8.41 -50.85 -37.59
C THR A 25 -7.88 -49.44 -37.88
N GLU A 26 -7.21 -49.22 -39.01
CA GLU A 26 -6.77 -47.89 -39.44
C GLU A 26 -7.95 -46.95 -39.71
N GLU A 27 -9.02 -47.43 -40.35
CA GLU A 27 -10.22 -46.63 -40.59
C GLU A 27 -10.95 -46.29 -39.28
N GLU A 28 -11.06 -47.24 -38.35
CA GLU A 28 -11.63 -47.00 -37.03
C GLU A 28 -10.79 -46.01 -36.21
N GLU A 29 -9.46 -46.14 -36.22
CA GLU A 29 -8.58 -45.20 -35.55
C GLU A 29 -8.66 -43.79 -36.16
N ALA A 30 -8.71 -43.69 -37.49
CA ALA A 30 -8.90 -42.42 -38.18
C ALA A 30 -10.23 -41.76 -37.80
N ARG A 31 -11.32 -42.54 -37.74
CA ARG A 31 -12.63 -42.06 -37.29
C ARG A 31 -12.61 -41.60 -35.83
N ARG A 32 -11.98 -42.38 -34.92
CA ARG A 32 -11.84 -42.01 -33.50
C ARG A 32 -11.02 -40.73 -33.34
N ARG A 33 -9.89 -40.59 -34.05
CA ARG A 33 -9.06 -39.37 -34.02
C ARG A 33 -9.83 -38.16 -34.53
N ALA A 34 -10.58 -38.28 -35.63
CA ALA A 34 -11.40 -37.20 -36.16
C ALA A 34 -12.53 -36.79 -35.19
N GLU A 35 -13.16 -37.75 -34.50
CA GLU A 35 -14.18 -37.45 -33.48
C GLU A 35 -13.58 -36.78 -32.25
N GLU A 36 -12.44 -37.27 -31.76
CA GLU A 36 -11.72 -36.65 -30.65
C GLU A 36 -11.28 -35.22 -30.97
N GLU A 37 -10.77 -34.96 -32.18
CA GLU A 37 -10.40 -33.62 -32.62
C GLU A 37 -11.62 -32.70 -32.69
N ARG A 38 -12.77 -33.19 -33.18
CA ARG A 38 -14.02 -32.41 -33.19
C ARG A 38 -14.50 -32.08 -31.78
N ILE A 39 -14.46 -33.04 -30.86
CA ILE A 39 -14.83 -32.81 -29.46
C ILE A 39 -13.88 -31.82 -28.81
N ARG A 40 -12.57 -31.97 -29.01
CA ARG A 40 -11.56 -31.03 -28.49
C ARG A 40 -11.76 -29.62 -29.06
N ALA A 41 -12.03 -29.49 -30.35
CA ALA A 41 -12.30 -28.20 -30.99
C ALA A 41 -13.59 -27.55 -30.46
N GLN A 42 -14.64 -28.33 -30.21
CA GLN A 42 -15.88 -27.83 -29.59
C GLN A 42 -15.66 -27.36 -28.15
N MET A 43 -14.96 -28.16 -27.34
CA MET A 43 -14.63 -27.81 -25.95
C MET A 43 -13.75 -26.57 -25.87
N GLU A 44 -12.79 -26.42 -26.79
CA GLU A 44 -11.94 -25.23 -26.85
C GLU A 44 -12.72 -23.99 -27.32
N ALA A 45 -13.59 -24.12 -28.33
CA ALA A 45 -14.45 -23.04 -28.77
C ALA A 45 -15.41 -22.58 -27.67
N GLU A 46 -16.00 -23.52 -26.93
CA GLU A 46 -16.87 -23.22 -25.79
C GLU A 46 -16.10 -22.54 -24.66
N ARG A 47 -14.89 -23.03 -24.34
CA ARG A 47 -14.03 -22.40 -23.33
C ARG A 47 -13.68 -20.96 -23.72
N ARG A 48 -13.27 -20.72 -24.96
CA ARG A 48 -12.96 -19.37 -25.47
C ARG A 48 -14.18 -18.46 -25.42
N ALA A 49 -15.37 -18.96 -25.78
CA ALA A 49 -16.61 -18.18 -25.69
C ALA A 49 -16.95 -17.77 -24.24
N ARG A 50 -16.80 -18.71 -23.29
CA ARG A 50 -17.00 -18.43 -21.86
C ARG A 50 -15.97 -17.42 -21.32
N GLU A 51 -14.71 -17.57 -21.68
CA GLU A 51 -13.64 -16.65 -21.29
C GLU A 51 -13.86 -15.23 -21.85
N GLU A 52 -14.32 -15.10 -23.09
CA GLU A 52 -14.67 -13.81 -23.68
C GLU A 52 -15.88 -13.16 -23.02
N GLU A 53 -16.91 -13.94 -22.70
CA GLU A 53 -18.08 -13.42 -21.99
C GLU A 53 -17.72 -12.96 -20.57
N GLU A 54 -16.90 -13.75 -19.86
CA GLU A 54 -16.41 -13.39 -18.54
C GLU A 54 -15.53 -12.15 -18.58
N ARG A 55 -14.66 -12.02 -19.59
CA ARG A 55 -13.85 -10.81 -19.80
C ARG A 55 -14.73 -9.59 -20.03
N ARG A 56 -15.75 -9.70 -20.89
CA ARG A 56 -16.71 -8.60 -21.14
C ARG A 56 -17.47 -8.21 -19.88
N ARG A 57 -17.92 -9.18 -19.08
CA ARG A 57 -18.60 -8.91 -17.81
C ARG A 57 -17.69 -8.20 -16.81
N ARG A 58 -16.44 -8.65 -16.68
CA ARG A 58 -15.44 -8.00 -15.80
C ARG A 58 -15.13 -6.57 -16.25
N GLU A 59 -14.97 -6.35 -17.55
CA GLU A 59 -14.75 -5.00 -18.11
C GLU A 59 -15.95 -4.07 -17.88
N GLU A 60 -17.18 -4.58 -18.03
CA GLU A 60 -18.38 -3.80 -17.75
C GLU A 60 -18.54 -3.48 -16.25
N GLU A 61 -18.29 -4.46 -15.38
CA GLU A 61 -18.31 -4.26 -13.93
C GLU A 61 -17.24 -3.26 -13.48
N GLU A 62 -16.03 -3.34 -14.04
CA GLU A 62 -14.96 -2.38 -13.75
C GLU A 62 -15.30 -0.98 -14.24
N ARG A 63 -15.91 -0.85 -15.44
CA ARG A 63 -16.40 0.44 -15.94
C ARG A 63 -17.47 1.02 -15.01
N ARG A 64 -18.46 0.23 -14.62
CA ARG A 64 -19.51 0.66 -13.67
C ARG A 64 -18.93 1.10 -12.33
N ARG A 65 -17.95 0.35 -11.82
CA ARG A 65 -17.26 0.70 -10.57
C ARG A 65 -16.49 2.01 -10.69
N ARG A 66 -15.75 2.22 -11.78
CA ARG A 66 -15.03 3.48 -12.02
C ARG A 66 -16.00 4.66 -12.13
N GLU A 67 -17.10 4.51 -12.84
CA GLU A 67 -18.14 5.54 -12.94
C GLU A 67 -18.77 5.88 -11.58
N GLN A 68 -19.02 4.87 -10.73
CA GLN A 68 -19.52 5.10 -9.37
C GLN A 68 -18.48 5.82 -8.51
N GLU A 69 -17.22 5.39 -8.55
CA GLU A 69 -16.13 6.04 -7.81
C GLU A 69 -15.92 7.49 -8.27
N GLU A 70 -16.05 7.79 -9.56
CA GLU A 70 -15.99 9.16 -10.09
C GLU A 70 -17.18 10.01 -9.65
N ARG A 71 -18.40 9.46 -9.69
CA ARG A 71 -19.60 10.15 -9.18
C ARG A 71 -19.49 10.46 -7.70
N GLU A 72 -19.08 9.50 -6.89
CA GLU A 72 -18.89 9.72 -5.45
C GLU A 72 -17.80 10.77 -5.17
N ARG A 73 -16.72 10.79 -5.95
CA ARG A 73 -15.69 11.83 -5.81
C ARG A 73 -16.24 13.20 -6.18
N ALA A 74 -16.96 13.30 -7.29
CA ALA A 74 -17.58 14.56 -7.72
C ALA A 74 -18.58 15.08 -6.68
N GLU A 75 -19.43 14.22 -6.13
CA GLU A 75 -20.39 14.58 -5.06
C GLU A 75 -19.67 15.05 -3.78
N ARG A 76 -18.59 14.36 -3.38
CA ARG A 76 -17.79 14.78 -2.22
C ARG A 76 -17.13 16.13 -2.45
N GLU A 77 -16.55 16.35 -3.63
CA GLU A 77 -15.95 17.63 -4.00
C GLU A 77 -16.98 18.76 -4.05
N GLU A 78 -18.17 18.50 -4.59
CA GLU A 78 -19.26 19.48 -4.63
C GLU A 78 -19.75 19.84 -3.22
N ARG A 79 -19.93 18.84 -2.35
CA ARG A 79 -20.29 19.07 -0.94
C ARG A 79 -19.23 19.90 -0.21
N LEU A 80 -17.94 19.61 -0.43
CA LEU A 80 -16.85 20.41 0.14
C LEU A 80 -16.85 21.84 -0.39
N ARG A 81 -17.07 22.04 -1.70
CA ARG A 81 -17.17 23.40 -2.28
C ARG A 81 -18.33 24.20 -1.71
N LEU A 82 -19.49 23.57 -1.54
CA LEU A 82 -20.65 24.20 -0.92
C LEU A 82 -20.38 24.55 0.55
N GLU A 83 -19.75 23.65 1.31
CA GLU A 83 -19.40 23.90 2.70
C GLU A 83 -18.36 25.03 2.84
N GLU A 84 -17.37 25.09 1.95
CA GLU A 84 -16.40 26.18 1.91
C GLU A 84 -17.06 27.52 1.57
N ALA A 85 -17.97 27.54 0.57
CA ALA A 85 -18.72 28.73 0.21
C ALA A 85 -19.62 29.21 1.36
N GLU A 86 -20.29 28.29 2.05
CA GLU A 86 -21.12 28.60 3.21
C GLU A 86 -20.27 29.14 4.38
N ARG A 87 -19.12 28.52 4.67
CA ARG A 87 -18.19 28.99 5.71
C ARG A 87 -17.68 30.39 5.39
N ARG A 88 -17.31 30.67 4.15
CA ARG A 88 -16.88 32.01 3.71
C ARG A 88 -17.99 33.03 3.88
N ALA A 89 -19.20 32.72 3.44
CA ALA A 89 -20.36 33.60 3.61
C ALA A 89 -20.67 33.89 5.09
N ARG A 90 -20.56 32.89 5.97
CA ARG A 90 -20.73 33.07 7.43
C ARG A 90 -19.64 33.98 8.02
N ILE A 91 -18.39 33.79 7.63
CA ILE A 91 -17.27 34.63 8.09
C ILE A 91 -17.45 36.07 7.60
N GLU A 92 -17.83 36.26 6.34
CA GLU A 92 -18.08 37.59 5.76
C GLU A 92 -19.24 38.29 6.47
N ALA A 93 -20.35 37.59 6.72
CA ALA A 93 -21.49 38.14 7.46
C ALA A 93 -21.12 38.53 8.90
N GLN A 94 -20.33 37.70 9.60
CA GLN A 94 -19.82 38.01 10.94
C GLN A 94 -18.88 39.22 10.92
N ALA A 95 -17.96 39.27 9.96
CA ALA A 95 -17.04 40.38 9.80
C ALA A 95 -17.78 41.69 9.47
N GLU A 96 -18.86 41.63 8.69
CA GLU A 96 -19.68 42.80 8.40
C GLU A 96 -20.41 43.31 9.65
N LEU A 97 -21.00 42.42 10.45
CA LEU A 97 -21.61 42.77 11.74
C LEU A 97 -20.60 43.36 12.71
N GLU A 98 -19.39 42.81 12.80
CA GLU A 98 -18.32 43.34 13.63
C GLU A 98 -17.84 44.71 13.13
N ARG A 99 -17.72 44.91 11.81
CA ARG A 99 -17.39 46.22 11.23
C ARG A 99 -18.43 47.27 11.60
N GLN A 100 -19.72 46.93 11.52
CA GLN A 100 -20.79 47.85 11.92
C GLN A 100 -20.72 48.18 13.41
N ARG A 101 -20.49 47.18 14.28
CA ARG A 101 -20.31 47.40 15.73
C ARG A 101 -19.10 48.28 16.03
N LEU A 102 -17.96 48.00 15.39
CA LEU A 102 -16.75 48.80 15.55
C LEU A 102 -16.94 50.23 15.06
N GLN A 103 -17.66 50.45 13.96
CA GLN A 103 -17.97 51.80 13.50
C GLN A 103 -18.82 52.56 14.53
N GLN A 104 -19.87 51.95 15.07
CA GLN A 104 -20.71 52.55 16.10
C GLN A 104 -19.92 52.81 17.39
N GLU A 105 -19.09 51.87 17.83
CA GLU A 105 -18.21 52.06 18.98
C GLU A 105 -17.21 53.19 18.76
N MET A 106 -16.64 53.29 17.56
CA MET A 106 -15.70 54.36 17.21
C MET A 106 -16.40 55.72 17.18
N GLU A 107 -17.65 55.80 16.74
CA GLU A 107 -18.45 57.03 16.82
C GLU A 107 -18.74 57.43 18.27
N ILE A 108 -19.14 56.48 19.12
CA ILE A 108 -19.37 56.69 20.56
C ILE A 108 -18.06 57.10 21.25
N LYS A 109 -16.95 56.40 20.97
CA LYS A 109 -15.62 56.70 21.52
C LYS A 109 -15.11 58.04 21.00
N LYS A 110 -15.32 58.40 19.74
CA LYS A 110 -14.98 59.73 19.21
C LYS A 110 -15.80 60.82 19.91
N ALA A 111 -17.09 60.61 20.12
CA ALA A 111 -17.96 61.54 20.85
C ALA A 111 -17.53 61.69 22.33
N ALA A 112 -17.19 60.59 23.00
CA ALA A 112 -16.69 60.59 24.37
C ALA A 112 -15.27 61.19 24.48
N ALA A 113 -14.38 60.85 23.54
CA ALA A 113 -13.02 61.38 23.46
C ALA A 113 -13.01 62.87 23.12
N MET A 114 -13.97 63.37 22.34
CA MET A 114 -14.20 64.80 22.12
C MET A 114 -14.58 65.55 23.40
N ARG A 115 -15.21 64.86 24.37
CA ARG A 115 -15.57 65.44 25.68
C ARG A 115 -14.45 65.39 26.73
N ALA A 116 -13.42 64.58 26.58
CA ALA A 116 -12.40 64.32 27.61
C ALA A 116 -11.03 65.03 27.37
N LYS A 117 -11.01 66.12 26.59
CA LYS A 117 -9.82 66.52 25.81
C LYS A 117 -8.58 67.19 26.45
N PRO A 118 -8.44 67.49 27.76
CA PRO A 118 -7.14 67.96 28.25
C PRO A 118 -6.32 66.92 29.04
N LYS A 119 -6.93 65.99 29.78
CA LYS A 119 -6.20 65.12 30.75
C LYS A 119 -5.91 63.70 30.24
N ALA A 120 -6.70 63.19 29.29
CA ALA A 120 -6.55 61.82 28.79
C ALA A 120 -5.36 61.64 27.83
N LEU A 121 -4.98 62.67 27.07
CA LEU A 121 -3.88 62.60 26.09
C LEU A 121 -2.51 62.38 26.74
N ILE A 122 -2.28 62.98 27.91
CA ILE A 122 -1.01 62.82 28.66
C ILE A 122 -0.92 61.42 29.27
N ALA A 123 -2.02 60.89 29.80
CA ALA A 123 -2.08 59.52 30.33
C ALA A 123 -1.89 58.46 29.24
N ILE A 124 -2.48 58.65 28.05
CA ILE A 124 -2.33 57.74 26.91
C ILE A 124 -0.89 57.75 26.39
N ALA A 125 -0.24 58.92 26.32
CA ALA A 125 1.16 59.03 25.92
C ALA A 125 2.10 58.30 26.90
N ALA A 126 1.88 58.42 28.22
CA ALA A 126 2.68 57.71 29.22
C ALA A 126 2.50 56.18 29.14
N VAL A 127 1.26 55.70 28.95
CA VAL A 127 0.97 54.26 28.80
C VAL A 127 1.58 53.70 27.52
N LEU A 128 1.55 54.44 26.40
CA LEU A 128 2.17 54.04 25.14
C LEU A 128 3.69 53.87 25.25
N VAL A 129 4.37 54.80 25.93
CA VAL A 129 5.84 54.70 26.13
C VAL A 129 6.20 53.47 26.98
N VAL A 130 5.45 53.21 28.06
CA VAL A 130 5.69 52.04 28.92
C VAL A 130 5.37 50.73 28.21
N SER A 131 4.31 50.68 27.41
CA SER A 131 3.93 49.47 26.68
C SER A 131 4.88 49.17 25.51
N VAL A 132 5.37 50.18 24.78
CA VAL A 132 6.39 49.99 23.74
C VAL A 132 7.73 49.54 24.35
N GLY A 133 8.14 50.13 25.48
CA GLY A 133 9.35 49.71 26.21
C GLY A 133 9.24 48.29 26.79
N GLY A 134 8.07 47.93 27.35
CA GLY A 134 7.79 46.59 27.87
C GLY A 134 7.75 45.51 26.80
N LEU A 135 7.16 45.82 25.64
CA LEU A 135 7.15 44.92 24.47
C LEU A 135 8.56 44.73 23.90
N GLY A 136 9.39 45.78 23.86
CA GLY A 136 10.78 45.69 23.43
C GLY A 136 11.63 44.78 24.33
N LEU A 137 11.52 44.95 25.66
CA LEU A 137 12.21 44.09 26.64
C LEU A 137 11.71 42.64 26.61
N TYR A 138 10.39 42.43 26.46
CA TYR A 138 9.81 41.10 26.34
C TYR A 138 10.23 40.40 25.04
N ALA A 139 10.24 41.12 23.91
CA ALA A 139 10.70 40.59 22.63
C ALA A 139 12.18 40.20 22.69
N TRP A 140 13.04 41.03 23.32
CA TRP A 140 14.46 40.73 23.47
C TRP A 140 14.72 39.48 24.31
N LYS A 141 13.97 39.30 25.42
CA LYS A 141 14.03 38.11 26.26
C LYS A 141 13.54 36.85 25.53
N LYS A 142 12.49 36.97 24.71
CA LYS A 142 11.91 35.86 23.94
C LYS A 142 12.76 35.44 22.73
N SER A 143 13.48 36.38 22.11
CA SER A 143 14.42 36.06 21.03
C SER A 143 15.61 35.22 21.51
N ALA A 144 16.05 35.38 22.77
CA ALA A 144 17.12 34.58 23.36
C ALA A 144 16.71 33.11 23.59
N GLU A 145 15.44 32.83 23.85
CA GLU A 145 14.92 31.46 24.05
C GLU A 145 14.74 30.71 22.71
N HIS A 146 14.42 31.42 21.63
CA HIS A 146 14.25 30.81 20.30
C HIS A 146 15.54 30.28 19.66
N GLU A 147 16.72 30.82 20.00
CA GLU A 147 17.99 30.29 19.50
C GLU A 147 18.32 28.91 20.11
N VAL A 148 17.98 28.70 21.39
CA VAL A 148 18.19 27.43 22.08
C VAL A 148 17.26 26.34 21.56
N GLU A 149 16.01 26.67 21.23
CA GLU A 149 15.09 25.70 20.61
C GLU A 149 15.51 25.29 19.20
N LYS A 150 16.04 26.23 18.40
CA LYS A 150 16.58 25.93 17.06
C LYS A 150 17.81 25.01 17.13
N GLN A 151 18.70 25.22 18.10
CA GLN A 151 19.86 24.33 18.30
C GLN A 151 19.41 22.91 18.70
N ARG A 152 18.46 22.78 19.63
CA ARG A 152 17.90 21.47 20.02
C ARG A 152 17.15 20.79 18.87
N ALA A 153 16.47 21.55 18.01
CA ALA A 153 15.83 21.00 16.82
C ALA A 153 16.86 20.52 15.79
N ALA A 154 17.94 21.27 15.57
CA ALA A 154 19.03 20.89 14.68
C ALA A 154 19.78 19.63 15.18
N GLU A 155 20.03 19.51 16.48
CA GLU A 155 20.62 18.31 17.07
C GLU A 155 19.72 17.08 16.92
N ARG A 156 18.41 17.21 17.11
CA ARG A 156 17.46 16.11 16.88
C ARG A 156 17.43 15.68 15.42
N LEU A 157 17.47 16.63 14.49
CA LEU A 157 17.56 16.32 13.05
C LEU A 157 18.87 15.61 12.71
N ALA A 158 20.00 16.06 13.24
CA ALA A 158 21.29 15.42 13.05
C ALA A 158 21.32 13.99 13.62
N GLN A 159 20.70 13.75 14.79
CA GLN A 159 20.57 12.41 15.36
C GLN A 159 19.71 11.49 14.48
N VAL A 160 18.56 11.98 14.00
CA VAL A 160 17.69 11.21 13.11
C VAL A 160 18.39 10.90 11.78
N GLU A 161 19.17 11.83 11.23
CA GLU A 161 19.98 11.57 10.03
C GLU A 161 21.09 10.54 10.26
N ALA A 162 21.76 10.59 11.40
CA ALA A 162 22.78 9.60 11.78
C ALA A 162 22.16 8.20 11.94
N GLU A 163 20.98 8.09 12.56
CA GLU A 163 20.24 6.82 12.66
C GLU A 163 19.81 6.31 11.29
N LYS A 164 19.30 7.18 10.41
CA LYS A 164 18.94 6.81 9.03
C LYS A 164 20.14 6.29 8.25
N ARG A 165 21.32 6.90 8.39
CA ARG A 165 22.56 6.43 7.74
C ARG A 165 22.98 5.06 8.27
N ARG A 166 22.95 4.84 9.58
CA ARG A 166 23.23 3.52 10.19
C ARG A 166 22.27 2.44 9.69
N LEU A 167 20.98 2.76 9.64
CA LEU A 167 19.96 1.86 9.10
C LEU A 167 20.15 1.58 7.60
N ALA A 168 20.56 2.57 6.81
CA ALA A 168 20.85 2.38 5.39
C ALA A 168 22.09 1.50 5.18
N GLU A 169 23.15 1.69 5.96
CA GLU A 169 24.35 0.84 5.93
C GLU A 169 24.05 -0.61 6.34
N GLU A 170 23.24 -0.81 7.38
CA GLU A 170 22.84 -2.15 7.82
C GLU A 170 21.99 -2.86 6.76
N LYS A 171 21.07 -2.14 6.11
CA LYS A 171 20.29 -2.66 4.98
C LYS A 171 21.18 -3.02 3.80
N ALA A 172 22.12 -2.17 3.42
CA ALA A 172 23.05 -2.42 2.32
C ALA A 172 23.92 -3.66 2.60
N LYS A 173 24.40 -3.84 3.83
CA LYS A 173 25.13 -5.05 4.25
C LYS A 173 24.28 -6.31 4.15
N LEU A 174 23.04 -6.25 4.64
CA LEU A 174 22.12 -7.39 4.60
C LEU A 174 21.74 -7.77 3.16
N GLU A 175 21.53 -6.78 2.29
CA GLU A 175 21.23 -6.99 0.87
C GLU A 175 22.43 -7.58 0.13
N ALA A 176 23.64 -7.10 0.41
CA ALA A 176 24.88 -7.68 -0.11
C ALA A 176 25.03 -9.16 0.32
N GLU A 177 24.78 -9.48 1.60
CA GLU A 177 24.88 -10.85 2.13
C GLU A 177 23.83 -11.78 1.49
N ILE A 178 22.61 -11.29 1.28
CA ILE A 178 21.55 -12.02 0.55
C ILE A 178 21.98 -12.30 -0.90
N SER A 179 22.53 -11.29 -1.59
CA SER A 179 22.96 -11.44 -2.98
C SER A 179 24.10 -12.44 -3.14
N GLN A 180 25.05 -12.47 -2.20
CA GLN A 180 26.16 -13.44 -2.19
C GLN A 180 25.66 -14.87 -2.00
N VAL A 181 24.75 -15.09 -1.04
CA VAL A 181 24.17 -16.42 -0.79
C VAL A 181 23.33 -16.89 -1.99
N GLN A 182 22.68 -15.96 -2.69
CA GLN A 182 21.91 -16.26 -3.89
C GLN A 182 22.80 -16.66 -5.06
N GLN A 183 23.93 -15.97 -5.27
CA GLN A 183 24.96 -16.39 -6.23
C GLN A 183 25.54 -17.77 -5.87
N GLU A 184 25.82 -18.03 -4.59
CA GLU A 184 26.30 -19.35 -4.13
C GLU A 184 25.29 -20.46 -4.43
N LEU A 185 23.98 -20.19 -4.26
CA LEU A 185 22.92 -21.13 -4.63
C LEU A 185 22.85 -21.39 -6.13
N ASP A 186 22.99 -20.36 -6.95
CA ASP A 186 23.00 -20.49 -8.41
C ASP A 186 24.20 -21.30 -8.88
N ASP A 187 25.39 -21.05 -8.32
CA ASP A 187 26.60 -21.80 -8.66
C ASP A 187 26.53 -23.25 -8.17
N LEU A 188 25.99 -23.50 -6.98
CA LEU A 188 25.72 -24.85 -6.50
C LEU A 188 24.65 -25.55 -7.37
N SER A 189 23.69 -24.83 -7.94
CA SER A 189 22.69 -25.40 -8.86
C SER A 189 23.31 -25.83 -10.18
N LYS A 190 24.22 -25.02 -10.74
CA LYS A 190 24.99 -25.36 -11.93
C LYS A 190 25.92 -26.55 -11.66
N ALA A 191 26.59 -26.57 -10.51
CA ALA A 191 27.43 -27.69 -10.08
C ALA A 191 26.63 -28.99 -9.94
N LEU A 192 25.38 -28.93 -9.46
CA LEU A 192 24.49 -30.09 -9.35
C LEU A 192 24.06 -30.61 -10.73
N ALA A 193 23.85 -29.72 -11.70
CA ALA A 193 23.56 -30.10 -13.08
C ALA A 193 24.77 -30.75 -13.79
N SER A 194 26.00 -30.34 -13.46
CA SER A 194 27.23 -30.90 -14.04
C SER A 194 27.79 -32.13 -13.32
N ALA A 195 27.32 -32.46 -12.12
CA ALA A 195 27.84 -33.57 -11.31
C ALA A 195 27.55 -34.95 -11.94
N GLN A 196 28.58 -35.78 -12.09
CA GLN A 196 28.48 -37.10 -12.74
C GLN A 196 28.26 -38.26 -11.76
N THR A 197 28.61 -38.09 -10.48
CA THR A 197 28.51 -39.16 -9.47
C THR A 197 27.43 -38.89 -8.44
N ASP A 198 26.80 -39.95 -7.93
CA ASP A 198 25.74 -39.82 -6.91
C ASP A 198 26.25 -39.26 -5.57
N ALA A 199 27.48 -39.62 -5.20
CA ALA A 199 28.14 -39.09 -4.00
C ALA A 199 28.37 -37.57 -4.07
N GLU A 200 28.77 -37.05 -5.24
CA GLU A 200 28.97 -35.62 -5.46
C GLU A 200 27.65 -34.85 -5.51
N ARG A 201 26.60 -35.45 -6.09
CA ARG A 201 25.23 -34.90 -6.08
C ARG A 201 24.69 -34.77 -4.65
N GLU A 202 24.90 -35.77 -3.78
CA GLU A 202 24.50 -35.68 -2.38
C GLU A 202 25.27 -34.60 -1.60
N ALA A 203 26.58 -34.50 -1.81
CA ALA A 203 27.41 -33.47 -1.18
C ALA A 203 26.95 -32.05 -1.59
N ILE A 204 26.63 -31.84 -2.87
CA ILE A 204 26.14 -30.56 -3.38
C ILE A 204 24.72 -30.25 -2.85
N ARG A 205 23.84 -31.25 -2.76
CA ARG A 205 22.49 -31.09 -2.15
C ARG A 205 22.57 -30.65 -0.68
N ARG A 206 23.52 -31.21 0.09
CA ARG A 206 23.74 -30.79 1.49
C ARG A 206 24.21 -29.33 1.57
N LYS A 207 25.12 -28.91 0.69
CA LYS A 207 25.57 -27.51 0.59
C LYS A 207 24.44 -26.57 0.19
N GLN A 208 23.60 -26.95 -0.77
CA GLN A 208 22.41 -26.19 -1.16
C GLN A 208 21.40 -26.05 0.00
N ALA A 209 21.16 -27.13 0.74
CA ALA A 209 20.26 -27.08 1.90
C ALA A 209 20.79 -26.13 2.98
N ALA A 210 22.10 -26.16 3.27
CA ALA A 210 22.74 -25.25 4.20
C ALA A 210 22.68 -23.78 3.74
N ALA A 211 22.94 -23.52 2.45
CA ALA A 211 22.85 -22.18 1.87
C ALA A 211 21.40 -21.64 1.87
N LYS A 212 20.39 -22.47 1.59
CA LYS A 212 18.98 -22.10 1.71
C LYS A 212 18.60 -21.75 3.14
N GLN A 213 19.05 -22.54 4.13
CA GLN A 213 18.81 -22.23 5.54
C GLN A 213 19.46 -20.90 5.96
N ARG A 214 20.66 -20.59 5.45
CA ARG A 214 21.31 -19.28 5.67
C ARG A 214 20.51 -18.13 5.06
N LEU A 215 20.02 -18.30 3.83
CA LEU A 215 19.17 -17.31 3.16
C LEU A 215 17.87 -17.04 3.93
N ASP A 216 17.20 -18.08 4.39
CA ASP A 216 15.98 -17.97 5.19
C ASP A 216 16.23 -17.32 6.55
N ALA A 217 17.37 -17.61 7.18
CA ALA A 217 17.78 -16.95 8.42
C ALA A 217 18.03 -15.45 8.23
N LEU A 218 18.72 -15.04 7.16
CA LEU A 218 18.95 -13.64 6.80
C LEU A 218 17.63 -12.91 6.47
N ARG A 219 16.74 -13.55 5.72
CA ARG A 219 15.41 -13.01 5.38
C ARG A 219 14.52 -12.84 6.62
N ASN A 220 14.55 -13.80 7.55
CA ASN A 220 13.84 -13.71 8.81
C ASN A 220 14.43 -12.66 9.76
N LYS A 221 15.75 -12.47 9.76
CA LYS A 221 16.44 -11.39 10.51
C LYS A 221 15.99 -10.01 10.02
N GLY A 222 15.94 -9.79 8.71
CA GLY A 222 15.40 -8.56 8.10
C GLY A 222 13.92 -8.32 8.44
N LYS A 223 13.11 -9.39 8.52
CA LYS A 223 11.68 -9.31 8.85
C LYS A 223 11.41 -9.02 10.33
N ARG A 224 12.29 -9.47 11.24
CA ARG A 224 12.18 -9.20 12.69
C ARG A 224 12.71 -7.82 13.09
N GLY A 225 13.71 -7.28 12.39
CA GLY A 225 14.20 -5.92 12.62
C GLY A 225 13.17 -4.80 12.35
N GLY A 226 12.15 -5.06 11.53
CA GLY A 226 11.08 -4.10 11.20
C GLY A 226 9.92 -4.02 12.21
N ARG A 227 9.87 -4.90 13.24
CA ARG A 227 8.74 -4.96 14.19
C ARG A 227 9.12 -4.53 15.62
N GLY A 228 10.33 -3.99 15.81
CA GLY A 228 10.96 -3.81 17.12
C GLY A 228 11.03 -2.39 17.71
N THR A 229 10.29 -1.41 17.19
CA THR A 229 10.22 -0.05 17.79
C THR A 229 8.80 0.48 17.91
N GLY A 230 7.82 -0.41 18.06
CA GLY A 230 6.50 -0.04 18.57
C GLY A 230 6.58 0.13 20.08
N LYS A 231 6.37 1.36 20.57
CA LYS A 231 6.10 1.67 21.99
C LYS A 231 5.28 0.55 22.65
N PRO A 232 5.56 0.17 23.91
CA PRO A 232 4.74 -0.81 24.61
C PRO A 232 3.27 -0.37 24.53
N ARG A 233 2.41 -1.24 24.00
CA ARG A 233 0.95 -1.03 24.03
C ARG A 233 0.57 -0.89 25.50
N PRO A 234 -0.15 0.18 25.92
CA PRO A 234 -0.69 0.22 27.26
C PRO A 234 -1.62 -0.99 27.43
N GLU A 235 -1.41 -1.75 28.51
CA GLU A 235 -2.34 -2.79 28.96
C GLU A 235 -3.74 -2.18 29.03
N LYS A 236 -4.71 -2.86 28.41
CA LYS A 236 -6.12 -2.54 28.60
C LYS A 236 -6.43 -2.76 30.08
N LYS A 237 -6.55 -1.67 30.83
CA LYS A 237 -7.33 -1.66 32.06
C LYS A 237 -8.79 -1.69 31.64
N ASP A 238 -9.45 -2.81 31.90
CA ASP A 238 -10.90 -2.94 31.84
C ASP A 238 -11.51 -2.15 33.00
N THR A 239 -11.54 -0.82 32.89
CA THR A 239 -12.48 0.07 33.58
C THR A 239 -12.43 1.42 32.87
N ILE A 240 -13.47 1.74 32.10
CA ILE A 240 -13.75 3.13 31.75
C ILE A 240 -14.19 3.80 33.06
N GLU A 241 -13.30 4.51 33.73
CA GLU A 241 -13.69 5.47 34.76
C GLU A 241 -14.54 6.55 34.08
N ARG A 242 -15.85 6.38 34.17
CA ARG A 242 -16.81 7.41 33.83
C ARG A 242 -16.72 8.48 34.93
N ASN A 243 -16.01 9.57 34.65
CA ASN A 243 -16.19 10.81 35.39
C ASN A 243 -17.59 11.36 35.05
N CYS A 244 -18.61 10.82 35.69
CA CYS A 244 -19.98 11.33 35.66
C CYS A 244 -20.31 11.87 37.05
N ASP A 245 -20.88 13.06 37.09
CA ASP A 245 -21.42 13.66 38.32
C ASP A 245 -22.69 12.88 38.75
N PRO A 246 -22.88 12.52 40.03
CA PRO A 246 -24.00 11.67 40.48
C PRO A 246 -25.41 12.21 40.21
N ASN A 247 -25.55 13.47 39.76
CA ASN A 247 -26.83 14.14 39.55
C ASN A 247 -27.14 14.47 38.07
N ASP A 248 -26.40 13.93 37.10
CA ASP A 248 -26.69 14.17 35.67
C ASP A 248 -27.56 13.05 35.06
N PRO A 249 -28.83 13.31 34.67
CA PRO A 249 -29.74 12.31 34.12
C PRO A 249 -29.40 11.86 32.69
N LEU A 250 -28.33 12.36 32.07
CA LEU A 250 -27.92 11.99 30.70
C LEU A 250 -26.60 11.21 30.63
N CYS A 251 -25.97 10.86 31.76
CA CYS A 251 -24.72 10.09 31.73
C CYS A 251 -24.99 8.58 31.55
N GLY A 252 -24.87 8.07 30.30
CA GLY A 252 -24.86 6.64 30.02
C GLY A 252 -25.75 6.13 28.88
N ILE A 253 -26.35 7.03 28.08
CA ILE A 253 -26.94 6.69 26.77
C ILE A 253 -25.86 6.82 25.69
#